data_AF-A0A2P5BGS7-F1
#
_entry.id   AF-A0A2P5BGS7-F1
#
_cell.length_a   1.000
_cell.length_b   1.000
_cell.length_c   1.000
_cell.angle_alpha   90.00
_cell.angle_beta   90.00
_cell.angle_gamma   90.00
#
_symmetry.space_group_name_H-M   'P 1'
#
loop_
_entity.id
_entity.type
_entity.pdbx_description
1 polymer ?
#
loop_
_entity_poly.entity_id
_entity_poly.type
_entity_poly.pdbx_seq_one_letter_code
_entity_poly.pdbx_strand_id
1 'polypeptide(L)'
;EQRKQPNLRGLPTAVVQYNEWKGGALIAVSYEARGHGVKRSMRGHEAKQVCPEIQLVQVPVARGKADLNTYRNAGSEVVAVLSRKGRCERASIDEVYLDLTDAAEKMLAEAPPENLEVVDDETLKSHILGLSNEGGLNPKENVRDWLCRKDADHRDKLLACGTVIVAELRMQVLKETEFTCSAGIAHNKMLAKLASGMNKPAQQTVVPLSSVKGLLDSLPIKKMKQLGGKLGTSLQSDLGVSTVGDLLRFPEEKLQERYGINTGTWLWNIARGISGEEVQGRLLPKSHGSGKTFPGPRALKTNAAVQHWLNELCEELAERLRSDLDQNKRIAHTLTLHASAYKSSDADSQKNFPSKSCPLRYGTAKMQEDAFILFQAGLREFLGSHNIKAQGGQNNGWRITGLTISASKIVEIPSGTSSIMKYFHGQCPSSSKQARDDCVQEAVRLSPSGFSSQTSS
;
A
#
# COMPACT_ATOMS: atom_id res chain seq x y z
N GLU A 1 -15.34 -3.62 -6.84
CA GLU A 1 -16.80 -3.80 -6.82
C GLU A 1 -17.48 -3.29 -8.08
N GLN A 2 -17.44 -1.99 -8.41
CA GLN A 2 -18.08 -1.44 -9.62
C GLN A 2 -17.64 -2.10 -10.95
N ARG A 3 -16.39 -2.57 -11.07
CA ARG A 3 -15.95 -3.41 -12.21
C ARG A 3 -16.67 -4.76 -12.28
N LYS A 4 -16.92 -5.40 -11.13
CA LYS A 4 -17.61 -6.70 -11.04
C LYS A 4 -19.13 -6.57 -11.19
N GLN A 5 -19.69 -5.43 -10.80
CA GLN A 5 -21.12 -5.12 -10.85
C GLN A 5 -21.30 -3.77 -11.57
N PRO A 6 -21.32 -3.76 -12.93
CA PRO A 6 -21.35 -2.53 -13.71
C PRO A 6 -22.56 -1.62 -13.43
N ASN A 7 -23.68 -2.18 -12.96
CA ASN A 7 -24.87 -1.45 -12.53
C ASN A 7 -24.63 -0.52 -11.32
N LEU A 8 -23.50 -0.65 -10.61
CA LEU A 8 -23.10 0.25 -9.53
C LEU A 8 -22.36 1.51 -9.99
N ARG A 9 -22.00 1.61 -11.29
CA ARG A 9 -21.29 2.78 -11.84
C ARG A 9 -22.20 4.01 -11.83
N GLY A 10 -21.69 5.15 -11.39
CA GLY A 10 -22.45 6.40 -11.29
C GLY A 10 -23.47 6.44 -10.14
N LEU A 11 -23.58 5.37 -9.33
CA LEU A 11 -24.47 5.33 -8.17
C LEU A 11 -23.67 5.54 -6.87
N PRO A 12 -24.27 6.20 -5.85
CA PRO A 12 -23.65 6.32 -4.54
C PRO A 12 -23.43 4.93 -3.96
N THR A 13 -22.16 4.54 -3.87
CA THR A 13 -21.73 3.20 -3.45
C THR A 13 -20.67 3.29 -2.35
N ALA A 14 -20.69 2.36 -1.39
CA ALA A 14 -19.63 2.18 -0.41
C ALA A 14 -19.32 0.70 -0.18
N VAL A 15 -18.05 0.42 0.14
CA VAL A 15 -17.59 -0.93 0.50
C VAL A 15 -17.53 -1.03 2.03
N VAL A 16 -18.13 -2.08 2.59
CA VAL A 16 -18.23 -2.29 4.04
C VAL A 16 -17.56 -3.59 4.47
N GLN A 17 -16.90 -3.57 5.63
CA GLN A 17 -16.41 -4.79 6.28
C GLN A 17 -17.39 -5.24 7.36
N TYR A 18 -17.83 -6.50 7.23
CA TYR A 18 -18.91 -7.10 8.01
C TYR A 18 -20.23 -6.32 7.87
N ASN A 19 -21.35 -6.88 8.33
CA ASN A 19 -22.65 -6.18 8.30
C ASN A 19 -23.49 -6.38 9.58
N GLU A 20 -23.21 -7.42 10.36
CA GLU A 20 -23.93 -7.78 11.60
C GLU A 20 -24.06 -6.63 12.60
N TRP A 21 -23.00 -5.84 12.79
CA TRP A 21 -23.01 -4.71 13.73
C TRP A 21 -23.20 -3.40 12.98
N LYS A 22 -24.37 -2.78 13.17
CA LYS A 22 -24.67 -1.41 12.69
C LYS A 22 -24.45 -1.22 11.18
N GLY A 23 -24.65 -2.26 10.37
CA GLY A 23 -24.46 -2.23 8.92
C GLY A 23 -23.00 -2.25 8.45
N GLY A 24 -22.05 -2.59 9.32
CA GLY A 24 -20.63 -2.67 8.96
C GLY A 24 -19.89 -1.35 9.04
N ALA A 25 -18.55 -1.40 9.03
CA ALA A 25 -17.72 -0.20 8.92
C ALA A 25 -17.40 0.08 7.45
N LEU A 26 -17.57 1.32 7.00
CA LEU A 26 -17.18 1.70 5.65
C LEU A 26 -15.65 1.69 5.54
N ILE A 27 -15.13 1.12 4.46
CA ILE A 27 -13.69 1.10 4.18
C ILE A 27 -13.33 1.87 2.92
N ALA A 28 -14.27 2.02 1.98
CA ALA A 28 -14.15 2.83 0.77
C ALA A 28 -15.51 3.46 0.42
N VAL A 29 -15.48 4.68 -0.13
CA VAL A 29 -16.68 5.47 -0.46
C VAL A 29 -16.46 6.11 -1.83
N SER A 30 -17.39 5.85 -2.75
CA SER A 30 -17.46 6.46 -4.09
C SER A 30 -17.61 7.98 -4.02
N TYR A 31 -17.30 8.68 -5.11
CA TYR A 31 -17.38 10.15 -5.13
C TYR A 31 -18.84 10.63 -5.11
N GLU A 32 -19.74 9.88 -5.72
CA GLU A 32 -21.19 10.08 -5.73
C GLU A 32 -21.74 10.03 -4.30
N ALA A 33 -21.35 9.04 -3.50
CA ALA A 33 -21.75 8.95 -2.10
C ALA A 33 -21.12 10.06 -1.23
N ARG A 34 -19.87 10.47 -1.52
CA ARG A 34 -19.25 11.62 -0.83
C ARG A 34 -19.98 12.94 -1.13
N GLY A 35 -20.52 13.10 -2.34
CA GLY A 35 -21.35 14.25 -2.71
C GLY A 35 -22.58 14.40 -1.81
N HIS A 36 -23.10 13.29 -1.28
CA HIS A 36 -24.19 13.26 -0.31
C HIS A 36 -23.72 13.41 1.14
N GLY A 37 -22.42 13.57 1.40
CA GLY A 37 -21.87 13.73 2.75
C GLY A 37 -21.43 12.43 3.45
N VAL A 38 -21.47 11.29 2.75
CA VAL A 38 -21.01 10.00 3.31
C VAL A 38 -19.50 10.01 3.51
N LYS A 39 -19.05 9.66 4.72
CA LYS A 39 -17.63 9.63 5.11
C LYS A 39 -17.17 8.21 5.38
N ARG A 40 -15.90 7.92 5.09
CA ARG A 40 -15.28 6.60 5.36
C ARG A 40 -15.36 6.19 6.83
N SER A 41 -15.38 7.14 7.77
CA SER A 41 -15.50 6.84 9.21
C SER A 41 -16.89 6.38 9.65
N MET A 42 -17.90 6.46 8.77
CA MET A 42 -19.28 6.08 9.09
C MET A 42 -19.47 4.56 9.09
N ARG A 43 -20.55 4.14 9.73
CA ARG A 43 -21.15 2.80 9.65
C ARG A 43 -22.20 2.74 8.55
N GLY A 44 -22.57 1.54 8.12
CA GLY A 44 -23.57 1.34 7.06
C GLY A 44 -24.93 2.00 7.35
N HIS A 45 -25.43 1.89 8.59
CA HIS A 45 -26.68 2.55 8.97
C HIS A 45 -26.60 4.08 8.96
N GLU A 46 -25.49 4.66 9.43
CA GLU A 46 -25.23 6.12 9.36
C GLU A 46 -25.17 6.58 7.90
N ALA A 47 -24.50 5.81 7.04
CA ALA A 47 -24.45 6.10 5.61
C ALA A 47 -25.85 6.06 4.96
N LYS A 48 -26.70 5.10 5.34
CA LYS A 48 -28.09 4.99 4.88
C LYS A 48 -28.99 6.12 5.38
N GLN A 49 -28.72 6.69 6.55
CA GLN A 49 -29.45 7.88 7.03
C GLN A 49 -29.09 9.13 6.20
N VAL A 50 -27.82 9.25 5.82
CA VAL A 50 -27.31 10.38 5.03
C VAL A 50 -27.66 10.24 3.54
N CYS A 51 -27.65 9.03 3.00
CA CYS A 51 -27.90 8.71 1.60
C CYS A 51 -28.73 7.41 1.52
N PRO A 52 -30.07 7.48 1.59
CA PRO A 52 -30.95 6.31 1.62
C PRO A 52 -30.76 5.33 0.45
N GLU A 53 -30.42 5.86 -0.72
CA GLU A 53 -30.18 5.15 -1.97
C GLU A 53 -28.78 4.50 -2.07
N ILE A 54 -27.91 4.71 -1.08
CA ILE A 54 -26.54 4.18 -1.12
C ILE A 54 -26.49 2.65 -1.28
N GLN A 55 -25.66 2.17 -2.19
CA GLN A 55 -25.38 0.76 -2.39
C GLN A 55 -24.23 0.33 -1.47
N LEU A 56 -24.48 -0.59 -0.54
CA LEU A 56 -23.47 -1.12 0.36
C LEU A 56 -23.01 -2.48 -0.14
N VAL A 57 -21.73 -2.58 -0.53
CA VAL A 57 -21.13 -3.84 -0.99
C VAL A 57 -20.24 -4.40 0.10
N GLN A 58 -20.54 -5.61 0.56
CA GLN A 58 -19.77 -6.25 1.63
C GLN A 58 -18.48 -6.89 1.09
N VAL A 59 -17.38 -6.68 1.81
CA VAL A 59 -16.13 -7.41 1.61
C VAL A 59 -16.36 -8.92 1.79
N PRO A 60 -15.87 -9.77 0.88
CA PRO A 60 -15.97 -11.23 1.03
C PRO A 60 -15.47 -11.71 2.40
N VAL A 61 -16.12 -12.74 2.93
CA VAL A 61 -15.74 -13.36 4.20
C VAL A 61 -15.29 -14.78 3.94
N ALA A 62 -14.10 -15.12 4.41
CA ALA A 62 -13.57 -16.47 4.42
C ALA A 62 -13.06 -16.74 5.84
N ARG A 63 -13.22 -17.97 6.36
CA ARG A 63 -12.68 -18.34 7.68
C ARG A 63 -13.16 -17.42 8.82
N GLY A 64 -14.40 -16.96 8.72
CA GLY A 64 -14.99 -16.02 9.67
C GLY A 64 -14.34 -14.63 9.73
N LYS A 65 -13.51 -14.24 8.75
CA LYS A 65 -12.89 -12.91 8.65
C LYS A 65 -12.96 -12.32 7.25
N ALA A 66 -12.76 -11.00 7.17
CA ALA A 66 -12.70 -10.31 5.89
C ALA A 66 -11.54 -10.86 5.03
N ASP A 67 -11.85 -11.21 3.78
CA ASP A 67 -10.89 -11.55 2.73
C ASP A 67 -10.70 -10.35 1.79
N LEU A 68 -9.45 -9.92 1.66
CA LEU A 68 -9.07 -8.76 0.85
C LEU A 68 -8.33 -9.14 -0.44
N ASN A 69 -8.24 -10.43 -0.78
CA ASN A 69 -7.48 -10.91 -1.94
C ASN A 69 -7.96 -10.30 -3.26
N THR A 70 -9.27 -10.14 -3.45
CA THR A 70 -9.83 -9.44 -4.63
C THR A 70 -9.19 -8.05 -4.82
N TYR A 71 -9.09 -7.26 -3.74
CA TYR A 71 -8.54 -5.91 -3.82
C TYR A 71 -7.02 -5.90 -3.99
N ARG A 72 -6.32 -6.89 -3.40
CA ARG A 72 -4.87 -7.03 -3.55
C ARG A 72 -4.50 -7.35 -5.00
N ASN A 73 -5.23 -8.28 -5.62
CA ASN A 73 -5.03 -8.68 -7.01
C ASN A 73 -5.29 -7.50 -7.95
N ALA A 74 -6.42 -6.80 -7.76
CA ALA A 74 -6.74 -5.58 -8.50
C ALA A 74 -5.65 -4.50 -8.37
N GLY A 75 -5.12 -4.29 -7.15
CA GLY A 75 -4.01 -3.38 -6.94
C GLY A 75 -2.74 -3.80 -7.70
N SER A 76 -2.45 -5.11 -7.77
CA SER A 76 -1.30 -5.62 -8.52
C SER A 76 -1.47 -5.47 -10.04
N GLU A 77 -2.68 -5.58 -10.58
CA GLU A 77 -2.97 -5.27 -12.00
C GLU A 77 -2.61 -3.81 -12.33
N VAL A 78 -2.98 -2.87 -11.47
CA VAL A 78 -2.63 -1.45 -11.64
C VAL A 78 -1.12 -1.22 -11.54
N VAL A 79 -0.45 -1.83 -10.56
CA VAL A 79 1.01 -1.72 -10.42
C VAL A 79 1.73 -2.23 -11.67
N ALA A 80 1.26 -3.32 -12.29
CA ALA A 80 1.87 -3.88 -13.50
C ALA A 80 1.84 -2.92 -14.70
N VAL A 81 0.81 -2.07 -14.79
CA VAL A 81 0.75 -1.00 -15.80
C VAL A 81 1.68 0.14 -15.44
N LEU A 82 1.60 0.63 -14.19
CA LEU A 82 2.36 1.81 -13.75
C LEU A 82 3.87 1.57 -13.71
N SER A 83 4.33 0.33 -13.48
CA SER A 83 5.75 -0.02 -13.45
C SER A 83 6.44 -0.02 -14.83
N ARG A 84 5.72 0.25 -15.93
CA ARG A 84 6.26 0.19 -17.29
C ARG A 84 7.18 1.36 -17.67
N LYS A 85 7.04 2.51 -17.00
CA LYS A 85 7.68 3.79 -17.44
C LYS A 85 8.62 4.41 -16.39
N GLY A 86 9.09 3.64 -15.43
CA GLY A 86 10.05 4.14 -14.45
C GLY A 86 10.23 3.21 -13.25
N ARG A 87 11.14 3.60 -12.35
CA ARG A 87 11.33 2.86 -11.10
C ARG A 87 10.10 3.05 -10.23
N CYS A 88 9.46 1.95 -9.83
CA CYS A 88 8.19 1.98 -9.14
C CYS A 88 8.31 1.44 -7.70
N GLU A 89 7.74 2.18 -6.74
CA GLU A 89 7.62 1.76 -5.34
C GLU A 89 6.15 1.68 -4.93
N ARG A 90 5.68 0.48 -4.60
CA ARG A 90 4.37 0.24 -4.01
C ARG A 90 4.35 0.75 -2.57
N ALA A 91 3.53 1.78 -2.34
CA ALA A 91 3.36 2.44 -1.05
C ALA A 91 2.18 1.87 -0.25
N SER A 92 1.10 1.47 -0.94
CA SER A 92 -0.07 0.85 -0.34
C SER A 92 -0.71 -0.19 -1.29
N ILE A 93 -1.93 -0.63 -0.98
CA ILE A 93 -2.71 -1.47 -1.88
C ILE A 93 -3.10 -0.75 -3.18
N ASP A 94 -3.27 0.58 -3.12
CA ASP A 94 -3.84 1.45 -4.16
C ASP A 94 -2.96 2.67 -4.50
N GLU A 95 -1.75 2.77 -3.94
CA GLU A 95 -0.83 3.90 -4.17
C GLU A 95 0.58 3.40 -4.50
N VAL A 96 1.18 4.05 -5.50
CA VAL A 96 2.56 3.84 -5.93
C VAL A 96 3.28 5.17 -6.09
N TYR A 97 4.59 5.17 -5.91
CA TYR A 97 5.48 6.24 -6.36
C TYR A 97 6.24 5.78 -7.60
N LEU A 98 6.37 6.68 -8.58
CA LEU A 98 7.16 6.46 -9.78
C LEU A 98 8.29 7.48 -9.82
N ASP A 99 9.51 7.00 -10.04
CA ASP A 99 10.60 7.83 -10.50
C ASP A 99 10.61 7.81 -12.02
N LEU A 100 10.31 8.96 -12.61
CA LEU A 100 10.19 9.15 -14.05
C LEU A 100 11.37 9.94 -14.62
N THR A 101 12.44 10.17 -13.85
CA THR A 101 13.56 11.03 -14.25
C THR A 101 14.13 10.58 -15.60
N ASP A 102 14.53 9.32 -15.72
CA ASP A 102 15.10 8.77 -16.96
C ASP A 102 14.10 8.81 -18.14
N ALA A 103 12.82 8.54 -17.87
CA ALA A 103 11.79 8.54 -18.90
C ALA A 103 11.48 9.97 -19.40
N ALA A 104 11.51 10.95 -18.51
CA ALA A 104 11.32 12.36 -18.82
C ALA A 104 12.53 12.92 -19.59
N GLU A 105 13.76 12.59 -19.20
CA GLU A 105 14.99 12.97 -19.93
C GLU A 105 14.97 12.40 -21.35
N LYS A 106 14.60 11.12 -21.50
CA LYS A 106 14.47 10.49 -22.81
C LYS A 106 13.44 11.19 -23.69
N MET A 107 12.25 11.47 -23.14
CA MET A 107 11.20 12.21 -23.86
C MET A 107 11.68 13.61 -24.26
N LEU A 108 12.35 14.32 -23.36
CA LEU A 108 12.86 15.66 -23.61
C LEU A 108 13.88 15.68 -24.77
N ALA A 109 14.71 14.64 -24.89
CA ALA A 109 15.68 14.51 -25.97
C ALA A 109 15.08 14.08 -27.31
N GLU A 110 14.12 13.16 -27.31
CA GLU A 110 13.59 12.52 -28.53
C GLU A 110 12.34 13.22 -29.08
N ALA A 111 11.42 13.62 -28.21
CA ALA A 111 10.11 14.15 -28.57
C ALA A 111 9.60 15.09 -27.46
N PRO A 112 10.24 16.27 -27.28
CA PRO A 112 9.86 17.19 -26.23
C PRO A 112 8.41 17.69 -26.43
N PRO A 113 7.70 18.08 -25.37
CA PRO A 113 6.31 18.52 -25.45
C PRO A 113 6.04 19.62 -26.49
N GLU A 114 7.00 20.53 -26.68
CA GLU A 114 6.95 21.61 -27.67
C GLU A 114 6.92 21.13 -29.14
N ASN A 115 7.43 19.91 -29.41
CA ASN A 115 7.46 19.30 -30.73
C ASN A 115 6.30 18.32 -30.96
N LEU A 116 5.42 18.11 -29.97
CA LEU A 116 4.26 17.26 -30.14
C LEU A 116 3.21 17.98 -31.00
N GLU A 117 2.92 17.42 -32.18
CA GLU A 117 1.87 17.93 -33.07
C GLU A 117 0.53 18.01 -32.32
N VAL A 118 0.19 16.96 -31.58
CA VAL A 118 -1.02 16.85 -30.77
C VAL A 118 -0.65 16.45 -29.34
N VAL A 119 -1.03 17.30 -28.39
CA VAL A 119 -1.00 16.96 -26.96
C VAL A 119 -2.36 16.36 -26.60
N ASP A 120 -2.34 15.17 -26.01
CA ASP A 120 -3.55 14.43 -25.64
C ASP A 120 -4.46 15.23 -24.69
N ASP A 121 -5.77 15.07 -24.85
CA ASP A 121 -6.79 15.81 -24.09
C ASP A 121 -6.69 15.56 -22.58
N GLU A 122 -6.29 14.36 -22.15
CA GLU A 122 -6.11 14.04 -20.73
C GLU A 122 -4.89 14.76 -20.14
N THR A 123 -3.86 15.00 -20.95
CA THR A 123 -2.71 15.82 -20.54
C THR A 123 -3.14 17.27 -20.33
N LEU A 124 -3.94 17.83 -21.24
CA LEU A 124 -4.40 19.22 -21.18
C LEU A 124 -5.37 19.52 -20.03
N LYS A 125 -5.97 18.49 -19.40
CA LYS A 125 -6.77 18.63 -18.17
C LYS A 125 -5.93 18.77 -16.89
N SER A 126 -4.61 18.66 -16.99
CA SER A 126 -3.72 18.73 -15.83
C SER A 126 -3.86 20.03 -15.07
N HIS A 127 -3.87 19.95 -13.74
CA HIS A 127 -3.83 21.14 -12.89
C HIS A 127 -2.37 21.52 -12.59
N ILE A 128 -1.91 22.64 -13.11
CA ILE A 128 -0.57 23.17 -12.83
C ILE A 128 -0.67 24.20 -11.71
N LEU A 129 -0.01 23.96 -10.57
CA LEU A 129 -0.03 24.94 -9.48
C LEU A 129 0.73 26.22 -9.85
N GLY A 130 0.13 27.36 -9.50
CA GLY A 130 0.67 28.68 -9.80
C GLY A 130 0.36 29.19 -11.22
N LEU A 131 -0.29 28.38 -12.05
CA LEU A 131 -0.79 28.83 -13.36
C LEU A 131 -2.12 29.57 -13.16
N SER A 132 -2.14 30.87 -13.43
CA SER A 132 -3.36 31.67 -13.40
C SER A 132 -4.14 31.51 -14.71
N ASN A 133 -5.48 31.53 -14.62
CA ASN A 133 -6.36 31.62 -15.78
C ASN A 133 -6.66 33.08 -16.17
N GLU A 134 -5.80 34.01 -15.75
CA GLU A 134 -5.99 35.44 -15.99
C GLU A 134 -5.60 35.74 -17.44
N GLY A 135 -6.61 35.95 -18.29
CA GLY A 135 -6.41 36.20 -19.72
C GLY A 135 -7.58 35.82 -20.63
N GLY A 136 -8.63 35.17 -20.11
CA GLY A 136 -9.80 34.77 -20.91
C GLY A 136 -9.54 33.59 -21.86
N LEU A 137 -8.31 33.08 -21.90
CA LEU A 137 -7.91 31.86 -22.61
C LEU A 137 -8.53 30.62 -21.97
N ASN A 138 -8.75 29.58 -22.79
CA ASN A 138 -9.27 28.31 -22.32
C ASN A 138 -8.25 27.67 -21.35
N PRO A 139 -8.66 27.13 -20.19
CA PRO A 139 -7.75 26.45 -19.26
C PRO A 139 -6.83 25.41 -19.92
N LYS A 140 -7.31 24.70 -20.94
CA LYS A 140 -6.50 23.73 -21.70
C LYS A 140 -5.38 24.39 -22.53
N GLU A 141 -5.63 25.58 -23.06
CA GLU A 141 -4.63 26.35 -23.80
C GLU A 141 -3.54 26.84 -22.85
N ASN A 142 -3.90 27.34 -21.66
CA ASN A 142 -2.92 27.72 -20.64
C ASN A 142 -2.00 26.55 -20.25
N VAL A 143 -2.57 25.35 -20.11
CA VAL A 143 -1.79 24.13 -19.81
C VAL A 143 -0.88 23.77 -21.00
N ARG A 144 -1.39 23.85 -22.23
CA ARG A 144 -0.57 23.63 -23.44
C ARG A 144 0.60 24.61 -23.49
N ASP A 145 0.35 25.89 -23.28
CA ASP A 145 1.36 26.93 -23.27
C ASP A 145 2.41 26.63 -22.21
N TRP A 146 1.99 26.29 -20.98
CA TRP A 146 2.89 25.94 -19.89
C TRP A 146 3.80 24.74 -20.21
N LEU A 147 3.26 23.70 -20.85
CA LEU A 147 3.99 22.50 -21.26
C LEU A 147 5.01 22.78 -22.38
N CYS A 148 4.69 23.70 -23.28
CA CYS A 148 5.48 24.00 -24.48
C CYS A 148 6.36 25.26 -24.34
N ARG A 149 6.58 25.76 -23.12
CA ARG A 149 7.42 26.94 -22.86
C ARG A 149 8.88 26.67 -23.23
N LYS A 150 9.39 27.42 -24.22
CA LYS A 150 10.77 27.30 -24.70
C LYS A 150 11.79 27.80 -23.69
N ASP A 151 11.43 28.84 -22.93
CA ASP A 151 12.25 29.52 -21.92
C ASP A 151 12.22 28.85 -20.55
N ALA A 152 11.49 27.73 -20.40
CA ALA A 152 11.47 26.96 -19.16
C ALA A 152 12.86 26.40 -18.82
N ASP A 153 13.18 26.37 -17.52
CA ASP A 153 14.37 25.68 -17.04
C ASP A 153 14.26 24.16 -17.22
N HIS A 154 15.38 23.46 -17.05
CA HIS A 154 15.44 22.01 -17.22
C HIS A 154 14.46 21.26 -16.31
N ARG A 155 14.24 21.73 -15.09
CA ARG A 155 13.38 21.06 -14.10
C ARG A 155 11.91 21.16 -14.50
N ASP A 156 11.47 22.34 -14.95
CA ASP A 156 10.13 22.54 -15.48
C ASP A 156 9.91 21.74 -16.77
N LYS A 157 10.92 21.65 -17.65
CA LYS A 157 10.88 20.80 -18.85
C LYS A 157 10.69 19.32 -18.52
N LEU A 158 11.39 18.81 -17.49
CA LEU A 158 11.18 17.44 -17.00
C LEU A 158 9.79 17.24 -16.39
N LEU A 159 9.26 18.23 -15.66
CA LEU A 159 7.87 18.16 -15.15
C LEU A 159 6.85 18.13 -16.30
N ALA A 160 7.07 18.90 -17.36
CA ALA A 160 6.22 18.88 -18.55
C ALA A 160 6.21 17.48 -19.20
N CYS A 161 7.38 16.88 -19.41
CA CYS A 161 7.50 15.51 -19.90
C CYS A 161 6.80 14.50 -18.95
N GLY A 162 7.04 14.61 -17.64
CA GLY A 162 6.39 13.78 -16.63
C GLY A 162 4.86 13.90 -16.64
N THR A 163 4.33 15.09 -16.94
CA THR A 163 2.88 15.34 -17.05
C THR A 163 2.25 14.54 -18.19
N VAL A 164 2.91 14.53 -19.36
CA VAL A 164 2.50 13.74 -20.53
C VAL A 164 2.55 12.23 -20.21
N ILE A 165 3.68 11.76 -19.67
CA ILE A 165 3.89 10.35 -19.33
C ILE A 165 2.84 9.85 -18.33
N VAL A 166 2.55 10.64 -17.29
CA VAL A 166 1.58 10.27 -16.26
C VAL A 166 0.15 10.24 -16.82
N ALA A 167 -0.22 11.17 -17.71
CA ALA A 167 -1.54 11.13 -18.36
C ALA A 167 -1.70 9.86 -19.20
N GLU A 168 -0.68 9.50 -20.00
CA GLU A 168 -0.66 8.26 -20.78
C GLU A 168 -0.84 7.03 -19.87
N LEU A 169 -0.05 6.93 -18.80
CA LEU A 169 -0.13 5.81 -17.84
C LEU A 169 -1.52 5.70 -17.19
N ARG A 170 -2.13 6.83 -16.80
CA ARG A 170 -3.48 6.84 -16.21
C ARG A 170 -4.52 6.32 -17.19
N MET A 171 -4.40 6.67 -18.47
CA MET A 171 -5.29 6.17 -19.53
C MET A 171 -5.06 4.69 -19.82
N GLN A 172 -3.81 4.21 -19.77
CA GLN A 172 -3.51 2.77 -19.86
C GLN A 172 -4.11 1.99 -18.68
N VAL A 173 -4.00 2.50 -17.46
CA VAL A 173 -4.64 1.88 -16.28
C VAL A 173 -6.14 1.78 -16.48
N LEU A 174 -6.79 2.87 -16.91
CA LEU A 174 -8.23 2.86 -17.19
C LEU A 174 -8.60 1.85 -18.27
N LYS A 175 -7.87 1.82 -19.39
CA LYS A 175 -8.12 0.93 -20.52
C LYS A 175 -7.98 -0.55 -20.15
N GLU A 176 -6.94 -0.90 -19.40
CA GLU A 176 -6.61 -2.30 -19.12
C GLU A 176 -7.30 -2.86 -17.87
N THR A 177 -7.64 -2.00 -16.91
CA THR A 177 -8.15 -2.44 -15.60
C THR A 177 -9.56 -1.95 -15.29
N GLU A 178 -10.09 -1.02 -16.09
CA GLU A 178 -11.34 -0.28 -15.83
C GLU A 178 -11.33 0.52 -14.52
N PHE A 179 -10.14 0.81 -13.98
CA PHE A 179 -9.96 1.64 -12.79
C PHE A 179 -9.46 3.03 -13.15
N THR A 180 -10.06 4.06 -12.55
CA THR A 180 -9.53 5.42 -12.61
C THR A 180 -8.54 5.64 -11.48
N CYS A 181 -7.49 6.42 -11.72
CA CYS A 181 -6.59 6.90 -10.68
C CYS A 181 -6.29 8.40 -10.83
N SER A 182 -5.89 9.02 -9.72
CA SER A 182 -5.38 10.39 -9.68
C SER A 182 -3.88 10.38 -9.42
N ALA A 183 -3.18 11.39 -9.89
CA ALA A 183 -1.73 11.47 -9.76
C ALA A 183 -1.24 12.84 -9.30
N GLY A 184 -0.09 12.87 -8.66
CA GLY A 184 0.64 14.09 -8.35
C GLY A 184 2.04 14.00 -8.94
N ILE A 185 2.46 15.05 -9.64
CA ILE A 185 3.75 15.14 -10.32
C ILE A 185 4.56 16.26 -9.66
N ALA A 186 5.71 15.93 -9.11
CA ALA A 186 6.58 16.88 -8.42
C ALA A 186 8.02 16.33 -8.33
N HIS A 187 8.95 17.14 -7.83
CA HIS A 187 10.36 16.76 -7.70
C HIS A 187 10.68 15.79 -6.54
N ASN A 188 9.71 15.43 -5.70
CA ASN A 188 9.90 14.44 -4.64
C ASN A 188 8.58 13.79 -4.20
N LYS A 189 8.69 12.65 -3.51
CA LYS A 189 7.56 11.83 -3.04
C LYS A 189 6.59 12.58 -2.13
N MET A 190 7.09 13.51 -1.31
CA MET A 190 6.27 14.28 -0.38
C MET A 190 5.34 15.22 -1.14
N LEU A 191 5.87 16.05 -2.04
CA LEU A 191 5.09 16.97 -2.85
C LEU A 191 4.15 16.23 -3.81
N ALA A 192 4.63 15.16 -4.46
CA ALA A 192 3.79 14.32 -5.32
C ALA A 192 2.61 13.71 -4.56
N LYS A 193 2.82 13.29 -3.30
CA LYS A 193 1.75 12.75 -2.47
C LYS A 193 0.70 13.80 -2.12
N LEU A 194 1.11 15.01 -1.77
CA LEU A 194 0.18 16.12 -1.52
C LEU A 194 -0.64 16.43 -2.78
N ALA A 195 0.04 16.61 -3.90
CA ALA A 195 -0.56 16.94 -5.19
C ALA A 195 -1.59 15.90 -5.64
N SER A 196 -1.28 14.60 -5.46
CA SER A 196 -2.18 13.50 -5.86
C SER A 196 -3.57 13.56 -5.23
N GLY A 197 -3.72 14.27 -4.11
CA GLY A 197 -4.97 14.43 -3.37
C GLY A 197 -5.78 15.68 -3.72
N MET A 198 -5.20 16.65 -4.43
CA MET A 198 -5.77 18.01 -4.55
C MET A 198 -7.00 18.06 -5.46
N ASN A 199 -6.92 17.47 -6.66
CA ASN A 199 -7.96 17.56 -7.68
C ASN A 199 -8.65 16.21 -7.94
N LYS A 200 -8.76 15.36 -6.92
CA LYS A 200 -9.48 14.08 -7.04
C LYS A 200 -10.98 14.30 -7.34
N PRO A 201 -11.66 13.42 -8.10
CA PRO A 201 -11.21 12.16 -8.71
C PRO A 201 -10.59 12.30 -10.10
N ALA A 202 -9.85 11.27 -10.53
CA ALA A 202 -9.45 11.06 -11.92
C ALA A 202 -8.82 12.28 -12.63
N GLN A 203 -8.08 13.10 -11.89
CA GLN A 203 -7.22 14.16 -12.42
C GLN A 203 -5.78 13.98 -11.98
N GLN A 204 -4.89 14.78 -12.56
CA GLN A 204 -3.51 14.92 -12.12
C GLN A 204 -3.16 16.36 -11.77
N THR A 205 -2.20 16.53 -10.86
CA THR A 205 -1.76 17.84 -10.39
C THR A 205 -0.24 17.92 -10.40
N VAL A 206 0.29 18.98 -10.99
CA VAL A 206 1.73 19.24 -11.13
C VAL A 206 2.13 20.35 -10.16
N VAL A 207 3.28 20.17 -9.49
CA VAL A 207 3.83 21.14 -8.55
C VAL A 207 5.19 21.62 -9.07
N PRO A 208 5.22 22.70 -9.86
CA PRO A 208 6.46 23.37 -10.24
C PRO A 208 7.18 23.93 -9.00
N LEU A 209 8.51 24.05 -9.06
CA LEU A 209 9.31 24.53 -7.92
C LEU A 209 8.86 25.92 -7.45
N SER A 210 8.50 26.80 -8.39
CA SER A 210 7.98 28.15 -8.10
C SER A 210 6.70 28.15 -7.26
N SER A 211 5.89 27.09 -7.34
CA SER A 211 4.63 26.95 -6.60
C SER A 211 4.79 26.38 -5.19
N VAL A 212 5.95 25.79 -4.87
CA VAL A 212 6.17 25.04 -3.62
C VAL A 212 5.98 25.93 -2.39
N LYS A 213 6.53 27.15 -2.40
CA LYS A 213 6.35 28.08 -1.28
C LYS A 213 4.88 28.36 -1.05
N GLY A 214 4.13 28.75 -2.09
CA GLY A 214 2.70 29.05 -1.97
C GLY A 214 1.87 27.85 -1.50
N LEU A 215 2.20 26.64 -1.98
CA LEU A 215 1.55 25.40 -1.57
C LEU A 215 1.76 25.09 -0.09
N LEU A 216 3.00 25.21 0.40
CA LEU A 216 3.34 24.81 1.77
C LEU A 216 3.00 25.87 2.82
N ASP A 217 3.05 27.16 2.47
CA ASP A 217 2.89 28.26 3.43
C ASP A 217 1.58 28.16 4.24
N SER A 218 0.48 27.84 3.53
CA SER A 218 -0.86 27.71 4.11
C SER A 218 -1.26 26.29 4.50
N LEU A 219 -0.44 25.28 4.19
CA LEU A 219 -0.79 23.87 4.40
C LEU A 219 -0.85 23.54 5.89
N PRO A 220 -1.98 23.05 6.44
CA PRO A 220 -2.04 22.69 7.86
C PRO A 220 -1.03 21.60 8.19
N ILE A 221 -0.28 21.75 9.29
CA ILE A 221 0.84 20.87 9.63
C ILE A 221 0.44 19.38 9.69
N LYS A 222 -0.77 19.08 10.18
CA LYS A 222 -1.32 17.72 10.29
C LYS A 222 -1.71 17.07 8.96
N LYS A 223 -1.75 17.84 7.85
CA LYS A 223 -1.97 17.31 6.50
C LYS A 223 -0.68 16.77 5.87
N MET A 224 0.48 17.14 6.39
CA MET A 224 1.75 16.58 5.95
C MET A 224 1.86 15.10 6.33
N LYS A 225 2.43 14.31 5.41
CA LYS A 225 2.76 12.91 5.66
C LYS A 225 3.66 12.82 6.91
N GLN A 226 3.42 11.83 7.76
CA GLN A 226 4.10 11.61 9.06
C GLN A 226 3.78 12.64 10.17
N LEU A 227 3.08 13.74 9.88
CA LEU A 227 2.72 14.77 10.88
C LEU A 227 1.26 14.75 11.33
N GLY A 228 0.44 13.82 10.84
CA GLY A 228 -0.95 13.68 11.30
C GLY A 228 -1.14 13.14 12.73
N GLY A 229 -0.06 12.73 13.39
CA GLY A 229 -0.09 12.06 14.71
C GLY A 229 0.43 12.89 15.87
N LYS A 230 1.14 12.22 16.79
CA LYS A 230 1.69 12.82 18.02
C LYS A 230 2.71 13.93 17.71
N LEU A 231 3.62 13.69 16.76
CA LEU A 231 4.65 14.68 16.40
C LEU A 231 4.04 16.01 15.92
N GLY A 232 3.07 15.98 14.99
CA GLY A 232 2.40 17.20 14.55
C GLY A 232 1.51 17.84 15.61
N THR A 233 1.01 17.07 16.59
CA THR A 233 0.32 17.63 17.75
C THR A 233 1.30 18.35 18.68
N SER A 234 2.48 17.78 18.90
CA SER A 234 3.55 18.41 19.67
C SER A 234 4.08 19.68 18.98
N LEU A 235 4.21 19.70 17.65
CA LEU A 235 4.56 20.94 16.92
C LEU A 235 3.55 22.07 17.17
N GLN A 236 2.26 21.73 17.20
CA GLN A 236 1.19 22.68 17.51
C GLN A 236 1.26 23.17 18.96
N SER A 237 1.35 22.26 19.93
CA SER A 237 1.33 22.63 21.35
C SER A 237 2.62 23.30 21.81
N ASP A 238 3.76 22.84 21.33
CA ASP A 238 5.05 23.18 21.94
C ASP A 238 5.77 24.31 21.22
N LEU A 239 5.42 24.56 19.95
CA LEU A 239 5.99 25.61 19.11
C LEU A 239 4.95 26.54 18.46
N GLY A 240 3.65 26.29 18.65
CA GLY A 240 2.59 27.12 18.05
C GLY A 240 2.49 26.99 16.51
N VAL A 241 3.05 25.91 15.93
CA VAL A 241 3.09 25.70 14.48
C VAL A 241 1.75 25.17 14.00
N SER A 242 0.99 25.99 13.27
CA SER A 242 -0.32 25.62 12.72
C SER A 242 -0.24 25.18 11.26
N THR A 243 0.59 25.86 10.47
CA THR A 243 0.86 25.53 9.06
C THR A 243 2.30 25.07 8.87
N VAL A 244 2.61 24.51 7.70
CA VAL A 244 3.99 24.16 7.33
C VAL A 244 4.84 25.42 7.16
N GLY A 245 4.27 26.53 6.67
CA GLY A 245 4.94 27.83 6.58
C GLY A 245 5.45 28.35 7.92
N ASP A 246 4.73 28.09 9.02
CA ASP A 246 5.17 28.50 10.37
C ASP A 246 6.53 27.89 10.77
N LEU A 247 6.88 26.70 10.24
CA LEU A 247 8.19 26.07 10.49
C LEU A 247 9.36 26.90 9.96
N LEU A 248 9.15 27.73 8.93
CA LEU A 248 10.21 28.56 8.35
C LEU A 248 10.74 29.62 9.32
N ARG A 249 10.00 29.92 10.39
CA ARG A 249 10.42 30.87 11.45
C ARG A 249 11.48 30.28 12.40
N PHE A 250 11.72 28.98 12.34
CA PHE A 250 12.63 28.28 13.24
C PHE A 250 13.93 27.92 12.50
N PRO A 251 15.11 28.26 13.08
CA PRO A 251 16.38 27.78 12.57
C PRO A 251 16.48 26.25 12.76
N GLU A 252 17.35 25.60 11.99
CA GLU A 252 17.49 24.13 12.02
C GLU A 252 17.89 23.64 13.42
N GLU A 253 18.84 24.33 14.05
CA GLU A 253 19.40 24.01 15.37
C GLU A 253 18.31 23.98 16.43
N LYS A 254 17.36 24.91 16.39
CA LYS A 254 16.23 24.96 17.34
C LYS A 254 15.28 23.78 17.15
N LEU A 255 15.07 23.33 15.91
CA LEU A 255 14.25 22.14 15.66
C LEU A 255 14.98 20.87 16.09
N GLN A 256 16.30 20.80 15.91
CA GLN A 256 17.14 19.69 16.35
C GLN A 256 17.21 19.59 17.88
N GLU A 257 17.38 20.71 18.58
CA GLU A 257 17.39 20.77 20.04
C GLU A 257 16.09 20.21 20.64
N ARG A 258 14.95 20.50 20.00
CA ARG A 258 13.62 20.12 20.51
C ARG A 258 13.18 18.72 20.12
N TYR A 259 13.51 18.25 18.92
CA TYR A 259 13.00 16.98 18.38
C TYR A 259 14.08 15.93 18.09
N GLY A 260 15.34 16.25 18.39
CA GLY A 260 16.52 15.47 18.03
C GLY A 260 17.01 15.78 16.63
N ILE A 261 18.31 15.55 16.40
CA ILE A 261 19.04 15.91 15.16
C ILE A 261 18.28 15.48 13.90
N ASN A 262 17.98 14.19 13.78
CA ASN A 262 17.35 13.63 12.57
C ASN A 262 15.97 14.23 12.31
N THR A 263 15.13 14.33 13.34
CA THR A 263 13.76 14.86 13.20
C THR A 263 13.78 16.36 12.93
N GLY A 264 14.66 17.11 13.60
CA GLY A 264 14.80 18.55 13.44
C GLY A 264 15.23 18.94 12.03
N THR A 265 16.30 18.31 11.53
CA THR A 265 16.76 18.47 10.14
C THR A 265 15.68 18.10 9.13
N TRP A 266 14.96 17.00 9.38
CA TRP A 266 13.86 16.59 8.51
C TRP A 266 12.74 17.64 8.49
N LEU A 267 12.29 18.14 9.64
CA LEU A 267 11.27 19.19 9.77
C LEU A 267 11.68 20.47 9.03
N TRP A 268 12.95 20.87 9.16
CA TRP A 268 13.50 22.05 8.51
C TRP A 268 13.49 21.92 6.98
N ASN A 269 13.83 20.75 6.45
CA ASN A 269 13.85 20.47 5.02
C ASN A 269 12.44 20.38 4.42
N ILE A 270 11.51 19.67 5.06
CA ILE A 270 10.14 19.53 4.53
C ILE A 270 9.40 20.86 4.44
N ALA A 271 9.69 21.80 5.35
CA ALA A 271 9.10 23.14 5.33
C ALA A 271 9.49 23.94 4.08
N ARG A 272 10.63 23.57 3.48
CA ARG A 272 11.17 24.15 2.23
C ARG A 272 10.84 23.29 1.00
N GLY A 273 10.01 22.26 1.17
CA GLY A 273 9.66 21.32 0.10
C GLY A 273 10.78 20.36 -0.28
N ILE A 274 11.83 20.25 0.53
CA ILE A 274 12.98 19.38 0.27
C ILE A 274 12.74 18.02 0.94
N SER A 275 12.90 16.94 0.17
CA SER A 275 12.84 15.57 0.68
C SER A 275 13.75 14.67 -0.16
N GLY A 276 14.70 14.00 0.50
CA GLY A 276 15.65 13.07 -0.13
C GLY A 276 15.20 11.60 -0.14
N GLU A 277 13.92 11.31 0.12
CA GLU A 277 13.43 9.92 0.06
C GLU A 277 13.38 9.43 -1.39
N GLU A 278 14.28 8.52 -1.75
CA GLU A 278 14.28 7.86 -3.05
C GLU A 278 13.08 6.93 -3.25
N VAL A 279 12.71 6.71 -4.51
CA VAL A 279 11.76 5.67 -4.92
C VAL A 279 12.49 4.33 -4.95
N GLN A 280 12.14 3.43 -4.03
CA GLN A 280 12.95 2.23 -3.69
C GLN A 280 12.80 1.04 -4.65
N GLY A 281 12.18 1.19 -5.83
CA GLY A 281 12.03 0.10 -6.81
C GLY A 281 11.32 -1.16 -6.27
N ARG A 282 10.43 -1.00 -5.29
CA ARG A 282 9.80 -2.12 -4.56
C ARG A 282 8.36 -2.33 -5.01
N LEU A 283 8.12 -3.34 -5.84
CA LEU A 283 6.75 -3.69 -6.30
C LEU A 283 5.99 -4.60 -5.34
N LEU A 284 6.72 -5.47 -4.65
CA LEU A 284 6.16 -6.51 -3.79
C LEU A 284 6.15 -6.09 -2.31
N PRO A 285 5.19 -6.58 -1.50
CA PRO A 285 5.16 -6.30 -0.06
C PRO A 285 6.36 -6.95 0.66
N LYS A 286 6.81 -6.33 1.75
CA LYS A 286 7.91 -6.82 2.62
C LYS A 286 7.47 -7.88 3.62
N SER A 287 6.16 -8.03 3.81
CA SER A 287 5.57 -9.01 4.72
C SER A 287 4.16 -9.40 4.27
N HIS A 288 3.73 -10.57 4.70
CA HIS A 288 2.35 -11.04 4.60
C HIS A 288 1.78 -11.19 5.99
N GLY A 289 0.53 -10.78 6.21
CA GLY A 289 -0.09 -10.88 7.53
C GLY A 289 -1.58 -11.19 7.47
N SER A 290 -2.05 -11.97 8.44
CA SER A 290 -3.46 -12.26 8.65
C SER A 290 -3.83 -11.88 10.07
N GLY A 291 -4.91 -11.10 10.23
CA GLY A 291 -5.37 -10.69 11.55
C GLY A 291 -6.86 -10.44 11.62
N LYS A 292 -7.38 -10.46 12.84
CA LYS A 292 -8.79 -10.20 13.17
C LYS A 292 -8.90 -9.51 14.52
N THR A 293 -9.86 -8.59 14.62
CA THR A 293 -10.24 -7.93 15.88
C THR A 293 -11.52 -8.55 16.46
N PHE A 294 -11.59 -8.54 17.78
CA PHE A 294 -12.63 -9.14 18.63
C PHE A 294 -13.18 -8.09 19.61
N PRO A 295 -14.00 -7.14 19.12
CA PRO A 295 -14.41 -6.00 19.93
C PRO A 295 -15.43 -6.38 21.01
N GLY A 296 -15.33 -5.71 22.16
CA GLY A 296 -16.28 -5.78 23.26
C GLY A 296 -16.58 -7.22 23.72
N PRO A 297 -17.84 -7.66 23.73
CA PRO A 297 -18.23 -8.98 24.26
C PRO A 297 -17.66 -10.15 23.46
N ARG A 298 -17.21 -9.92 22.21
CA ARG A 298 -16.58 -10.95 21.37
C ARG A 298 -15.11 -11.21 21.70
N ALA A 299 -14.52 -10.46 22.63
CA ALA A 299 -13.14 -10.68 23.06
C ALA A 299 -12.92 -12.13 23.50
N LEU A 300 -11.81 -12.72 23.07
CA LEU A 300 -11.50 -14.12 23.35
C LEU A 300 -11.10 -14.29 24.82
N LYS A 301 -11.62 -15.35 25.45
CA LYS A 301 -11.51 -15.58 26.91
C LYS A 301 -10.79 -16.89 27.26
N THR A 302 -10.64 -17.78 26.29
CA THR A 302 -10.10 -19.13 26.50
C THR A 302 -8.97 -19.41 25.52
N ASN A 303 -8.03 -20.27 25.93
CA ASN A 303 -6.95 -20.73 25.05
C ASN A 303 -7.50 -21.45 23.82
N ALA A 304 -8.56 -22.23 23.96
CA ALA A 304 -9.21 -22.92 22.84
C ALA A 304 -9.74 -21.93 21.78
N ALA A 305 -10.38 -20.84 22.21
CA ALA A 305 -10.87 -19.82 21.29
C ALA A 305 -9.71 -19.09 20.59
N VAL A 306 -8.63 -18.81 21.30
CA VAL A 306 -7.42 -18.22 20.71
C VAL A 306 -6.78 -19.18 19.70
N GLN A 307 -6.61 -20.45 20.06
CA GLN A 307 -6.04 -21.48 19.21
C GLN A 307 -6.85 -21.66 17.93
N HIS A 308 -8.18 -21.73 18.03
CA HIS A 308 -9.06 -21.77 16.86
C HIS A 308 -8.78 -20.60 15.91
N TRP A 309 -8.76 -19.35 16.40
CA TRP A 309 -8.50 -18.20 15.54
C TRP A 309 -7.08 -18.16 14.99
N LEU A 310 -6.07 -18.56 15.76
CA LEU A 310 -4.71 -18.71 15.25
C LEU A 310 -4.66 -19.73 14.11
N ASN A 311 -5.42 -20.82 14.20
CA ASN A 311 -5.52 -21.81 13.13
C ASN A 311 -6.05 -21.22 11.82
N GLU A 312 -7.18 -20.51 11.89
CA GLU A 312 -7.77 -19.83 10.73
C GLU A 312 -6.82 -18.79 10.11
N LEU A 313 -6.15 -18.00 10.95
CA LEU A 313 -5.21 -16.97 10.50
C LEU A 313 -3.98 -17.59 9.84
N CYS A 314 -3.43 -18.66 10.42
CA CYS A 314 -2.27 -19.40 9.91
C CYS A 314 -2.56 -20.06 8.57
N GLU A 315 -3.77 -20.57 8.37
CA GLU A 315 -4.17 -21.17 7.10
C GLU A 315 -4.19 -20.13 5.97
N GLU A 316 -4.82 -18.98 6.18
CA GLU A 316 -4.80 -17.88 5.19
C GLU A 316 -3.38 -17.33 4.95
N LEU A 317 -2.53 -17.29 5.99
CA LEU A 317 -1.15 -16.87 5.82
C LEU A 317 -0.34 -17.89 5.00
N ALA A 318 -0.54 -19.19 5.26
CA ALA A 318 0.13 -20.27 4.55
C ALA A 318 -0.25 -20.30 3.06
N GLU A 319 -1.53 -20.15 2.74
CA GLU A 319 -2.01 -20.05 1.34
C GLU A 319 -1.32 -18.89 0.60
N ARG A 320 -1.21 -17.75 1.27
CA ARG A 320 -0.61 -16.55 0.68
C ARG A 320 0.89 -16.65 0.52
N LEU A 321 1.58 -17.27 1.47
CA LEU A 321 3.01 -17.56 1.35
C LEU A 321 3.28 -18.56 0.22
N ARG A 322 2.42 -19.56 0.03
CA ARG A 322 2.51 -20.48 -1.10
C ARG A 322 2.35 -19.75 -2.42
N SER A 323 1.31 -18.92 -2.55
CA SER A 323 1.10 -18.09 -3.74
C SER A 323 2.27 -17.14 -4.02
N ASP A 324 2.84 -16.53 -2.98
CA ASP A 324 3.99 -15.62 -3.11
C ASP A 324 5.27 -16.38 -3.51
N LEU A 325 5.49 -17.57 -2.97
CA LEU A 325 6.58 -18.45 -3.39
C LEU A 325 6.43 -18.85 -4.85
N ASP A 326 5.23 -19.26 -5.28
CA ASP A 326 4.97 -19.74 -6.63
C ASP A 326 5.17 -18.63 -7.67
N GLN A 327 4.67 -17.43 -7.38
CA GLN A 327 4.69 -16.29 -8.31
C GLN A 327 6.01 -15.52 -8.28
N ASN A 328 6.57 -15.30 -7.08
CA ASN A 328 7.67 -14.36 -6.87
C ASN A 328 8.97 -15.02 -6.44
N LYS A 329 9.01 -16.37 -6.34
CA LYS A 329 10.21 -17.18 -6.03
C LYS A 329 10.97 -16.69 -4.80
N ARG A 330 10.25 -16.36 -3.74
CA ARG A 330 10.81 -15.80 -2.50
C ARG A 330 10.20 -16.43 -1.26
N ILE A 331 10.94 -16.41 -0.16
CA ILE A 331 10.56 -17.04 1.11
C ILE A 331 10.67 -16.06 2.27
N ALA A 332 9.68 -16.06 3.15
CA ALA A 332 9.74 -15.44 4.47
C ALA A 332 10.56 -16.30 5.45
N HIS A 333 11.22 -15.65 6.41
CA HIS A 333 12.06 -16.31 7.43
C HIS A 333 11.58 -16.13 8.87
N THR A 334 10.66 -15.20 9.14
CA THR A 334 10.23 -14.90 10.51
C THR A 334 8.72 -14.90 10.62
N LEU A 335 8.18 -15.67 11.56
CA LEU A 335 6.80 -15.61 12.00
C LEU A 335 6.70 -14.71 13.23
N THR A 336 5.77 -13.77 13.24
CA THR A 336 5.52 -12.87 14.37
C THR A 336 4.05 -12.89 14.75
N LEU A 337 3.78 -12.99 16.04
CA LEU A 337 2.47 -12.83 16.65
C LEU A 337 2.38 -11.45 17.31
N HIS A 338 1.32 -10.73 16.96
CA HIS A 338 0.85 -9.55 17.66
C HIS A 338 -0.54 -9.83 18.23
N ALA A 339 -0.78 -9.40 19.47
CA ALA A 339 -2.11 -9.43 20.06
C ALA A 339 -2.44 -8.09 20.73
N SER A 340 -3.72 -7.81 20.87
CA SER A 340 -4.24 -6.72 21.69
C SER A 340 -5.07 -7.34 22.80
N ALA A 341 -4.87 -6.89 24.04
CA ALA A 341 -5.47 -7.51 25.21
C ALA A 341 -5.75 -6.49 26.32
N TYR A 342 -6.68 -6.83 27.21
CA TYR A 342 -6.87 -6.13 28.48
C TYR A 342 -7.09 -7.14 29.61
N LYS A 343 -6.88 -6.69 30.85
CA LYS A 343 -7.17 -7.46 32.07
C LYS A 343 -8.51 -7.00 32.64
N SER A 344 -9.32 -7.92 33.15
CA SER A 344 -10.66 -7.63 33.67
C SER A 344 -10.64 -6.88 35.01
N SER A 345 -9.50 -6.80 35.69
CA SER A 345 -9.39 -6.29 37.07
C SER A 345 -8.67 -4.94 37.22
N ASP A 346 -8.24 -4.26 36.16
CA ASP A 346 -7.47 -3.01 36.30
C ASP A 346 -8.11 -1.82 35.57
N ALA A 347 -8.30 -0.73 36.31
CA ALA A 347 -8.49 0.63 35.78
C ALA A 347 -7.24 1.18 35.05
N ASP A 348 -6.09 0.47 35.16
CA ASP A 348 -4.77 0.83 34.63
C ASP A 348 -4.26 -0.14 33.55
N SER A 349 -5.05 -0.41 32.51
CA SER A 349 -4.63 -1.31 31.41
C SER A 349 -3.63 -0.66 30.43
N GLN A 350 -2.53 -0.06 30.93
CA GLN A 350 -1.50 0.55 30.07
C GLN A 350 -0.46 -0.45 29.55
N LYS A 351 -0.41 -1.68 30.07
CA LYS A 351 0.58 -2.67 29.62
C LYS A 351 0.15 -3.29 28.28
N ASN A 352 0.90 -3.01 27.22
CA ASN A 352 0.66 -3.63 25.92
C ASN A 352 0.99 -5.12 25.95
N PHE A 353 0.23 -5.93 25.23
CA PHE A 353 0.56 -7.33 25.03
C PHE A 353 1.86 -7.43 24.20
N PRO A 354 2.88 -8.17 24.67
CA PRO A 354 4.19 -8.19 24.02
C PRO A 354 4.11 -8.94 22.69
N SER A 355 4.71 -8.36 21.66
CA SER A 355 4.92 -9.05 20.38
C SER A 355 5.94 -10.18 20.54
N LYS A 356 5.69 -11.33 19.92
CA LYS A 356 6.58 -12.49 19.97
C LYS A 356 6.89 -12.98 18.56
N SER A 357 8.11 -13.42 18.30
CA SER A 357 8.53 -13.91 16.99
C SER A 357 9.45 -15.12 17.08
N CYS A 358 9.46 -15.95 16.04
CA CYS A 358 10.34 -17.10 15.88
C CYS A 358 10.74 -17.27 14.39
N PRO A 359 11.75 -18.10 14.09
CA PRO A 359 11.97 -18.57 12.72
C PRO A 359 10.70 -19.21 12.15
N LEU A 360 10.37 -18.90 10.90
CA LEU A 360 9.19 -19.44 10.23
C LEU A 360 9.45 -20.87 9.76
N ARG A 361 8.68 -21.83 10.30
CA ARG A 361 8.63 -23.22 9.81
C ARG A 361 7.49 -23.35 8.80
N TYR A 362 7.79 -23.72 7.55
CA TYR A 362 6.78 -23.89 6.52
C TYR A 362 5.94 -25.15 6.76
N GLY A 363 4.64 -25.01 6.48
CA GLY A 363 3.61 -26.03 6.71
C GLY A 363 2.55 -25.50 7.68
N THR A 364 1.28 -25.58 7.30
CA THR A 364 0.16 -25.00 8.06
C THR A 364 0.17 -25.45 9.51
N ALA A 365 0.31 -26.77 9.77
CA ALA A 365 0.34 -27.32 11.12
C ALA A 365 1.51 -26.77 11.97
N LYS A 366 2.70 -26.62 11.38
CA LYS A 366 3.88 -26.08 12.09
C LYS A 366 3.70 -24.61 12.43
N MET A 367 3.15 -23.83 11.51
CA MET A 367 2.83 -22.41 11.74
C MET A 367 1.79 -22.25 12.85
N GLN A 368 0.78 -23.12 12.90
CA GLN A 368 -0.25 -23.12 13.93
C GLN A 368 0.32 -23.44 15.31
N GLU A 369 1.15 -24.48 15.40
CA GLU A 369 1.89 -24.83 16.62
C GLU A 369 2.76 -23.66 17.11
N ASP A 370 3.59 -23.09 16.22
CA ASP A 370 4.46 -21.96 16.55
C ASP A 370 3.67 -20.74 17.01
N ALA A 371 2.59 -20.39 16.29
CA ALA A 371 1.75 -19.25 16.65
C ALA A 371 1.14 -19.40 18.06
N PHE A 372 0.73 -20.62 18.42
CA PHE A 372 0.18 -20.88 19.75
C PHE A 372 1.25 -20.85 20.84
N ILE A 373 2.46 -21.37 20.57
CA ILE A 373 3.61 -21.26 21.50
C ILE A 373 3.96 -19.78 21.73
N LEU A 374 4.03 -18.98 20.66
CA LEU A 374 4.26 -17.54 20.75
C LEU A 374 3.18 -16.84 21.59
N PHE A 375 1.92 -17.24 21.42
CA PHE A 375 0.81 -16.70 22.21
C PHE A 375 0.97 -17.03 23.70
N GLN A 376 1.24 -18.29 24.05
CA GLN A 376 1.44 -18.70 25.43
C GLN A 376 2.64 -17.97 26.06
N ALA A 377 3.73 -17.79 25.32
CA ALA A 377 4.89 -17.02 25.78
C ALA A 377 4.54 -15.54 26.02
N GLY A 378 3.82 -14.92 25.10
CA GLY A 378 3.35 -13.53 25.25
C GLY A 378 2.36 -13.36 26.40
N LEU A 379 1.46 -14.33 26.59
CA LEU A 379 0.47 -14.33 27.65
C LEU A 379 1.12 -14.43 29.04
N ARG A 380 2.13 -15.32 29.21
CA ARG A 380 2.89 -15.43 30.47
C ARG A 380 3.53 -14.10 30.87
N GLU A 381 4.16 -13.42 29.93
CA GLU A 381 4.78 -12.10 30.18
C GLU A 381 3.73 -11.01 30.44
N PHE A 382 2.62 -11.01 29.70
CA PHE A 382 1.53 -10.07 29.89
C PHE A 382 0.89 -10.19 31.28
N LEU A 383 0.68 -11.42 31.77
CA LEU A 383 0.13 -11.67 33.10
C LEU A 383 1.12 -11.35 34.23
N GLY A 384 2.42 -11.50 33.98
CA GLY A 384 3.47 -11.30 34.98
C GLY A 384 3.58 -12.48 35.96
N SER A 385 4.76 -12.66 36.56
CA SER A 385 5.11 -13.84 37.38
C SER A 385 4.27 -14.03 38.66
N HIS A 386 3.44 -13.04 39.05
CA HIS A 386 2.70 -13.05 40.33
C HIS A 386 1.28 -13.65 40.29
N ASN A 387 0.72 -13.99 39.11
CA ASN A 387 -0.67 -14.46 39.00
C ASN A 387 -0.82 -15.95 38.64
N ILE A 388 0.23 -16.75 38.74
CA ILE A 388 0.19 -18.19 38.35
C ILE A 388 -0.36 -19.09 39.48
N LYS A 389 -0.60 -18.56 40.69
CA LYS A 389 -1.18 -19.32 41.80
C LYS A 389 -2.52 -18.74 42.24
N ALA A 390 -3.60 -19.13 41.56
CA ALA A 390 -4.91 -19.38 42.18
C ALA A 390 -5.95 -19.82 41.14
N GLN A 391 -6.51 -21.00 41.41
CA GLN A 391 -7.85 -21.48 41.04
C GLN A 391 -8.08 -22.04 39.63
N GLY A 392 -8.32 -23.36 39.62
CA GLY A 392 -8.88 -24.13 38.51
C GLY A 392 -10.34 -23.80 38.24
N GLY A 393 -10.60 -22.58 37.76
CA GLY A 393 -11.91 -22.14 37.28
C GLY A 393 -11.75 -21.31 36.01
N GLN A 394 -12.38 -21.78 34.93
CA GLN A 394 -12.61 -21.28 33.56
C GLN A 394 -12.57 -19.78 33.21
N ASN A 395 -12.25 -18.83 34.11
CA ASN A 395 -12.29 -17.41 33.80
C ASN A 395 -10.92 -16.77 34.01
N ASN A 396 -10.02 -17.01 33.05
CA ASN A 396 -8.75 -16.31 33.02
C ASN A 396 -9.05 -14.80 32.91
N GLY A 397 -8.59 -13.98 33.85
CA GLY A 397 -8.87 -12.53 33.91
C GLY A 397 -8.31 -11.69 32.75
N TRP A 398 -7.95 -12.31 31.62
CA TRP A 398 -7.50 -11.66 30.40
C TRP A 398 -8.56 -11.72 29.31
N ARG A 399 -8.51 -10.76 28.39
CA ARG A 399 -9.40 -10.67 27.22
C ARG A 399 -8.57 -10.28 26.01
N ILE A 400 -8.58 -11.08 24.96
CA ILE A 400 -7.91 -10.76 23.69
C ILE A 400 -8.89 -10.06 22.76
N THR A 401 -8.56 -8.84 22.35
CA THR A 401 -9.36 -7.99 21.46
C THR A 401 -8.82 -7.94 20.04
N GLY A 402 -7.65 -8.52 19.78
CA GLY A 402 -7.11 -8.66 18.44
C GLY A 402 -6.00 -9.69 18.38
N LEU A 403 -5.92 -10.41 17.27
CA LEU A 403 -4.85 -11.34 16.94
C LEU A 403 -4.38 -11.06 15.51
N THR A 404 -3.06 -10.99 15.32
CA THR A 404 -2.43 -10.88 14.01
C THR A 404 -1.19 -11.75 13.99
N ILE A 405 -1.06 -12.56 12.95
CA ILE A 405 0.20 -13.23 12.61
C ILE A 405 0.77 -12.62 11.34
N SER A 406 2.10 -12.52 11.27
CA SER A 406 2.77 -12.02 10.08
C SER A 406 4.06 -12.77 9.78
N ALA A 407 4.27 -13.05 8.50
CA ALA A 407 5.51 -13.56 7.95
C ALA A 407 6.32 -12.41 7.33
N SER A 408 7.57 -12.26 7.74
CA SER A 408 8.46 -11.17 7.33
C SER A 408 9.88 -11.68 7.04
N LYS A 409 10.81 -10.75 6.76
CA LYS A 409 12.17 -11.03 6.27
C LYS A 409 12.12 -11.91 5.01
N ILE A 410 11.39 -11.43 4.01
CA ILE A 410 11.22 -12.13 2.74
C ILE A 410 12.47 -11.90 1.89
N VAL A 411 13.04 -12.99 1.38
CA VAL A 411 14.22 -12.98 0.50
C VAL A 411 13.94 -13.82 -0.74
N GLU A 412 14.50 -13.41 -1.88
CA GLU A 412 14.43 -14.18 -3.12
C GLU A 412 15.24 -15.47 -3.01
N ILE A 413 14.74 -16.55 -3.60
CA ILE A 413 15.47 -17.80 -3.73
C ILE A 413 16.42 -17.65 -4.93
N PRO A 414 17.75 -17.80 -4.74
CA PRO A 414 18.68 -17.76 -5.86
C PRO A 414 18.37 -18.85 -6.89
N SER A 415 18.26 -18.45 -8.16
CA SER A 415 18.09 -19.34 -9.31
C SER A 415 19.27 -20.34 -9.38
N GLY A 416 19.04 -21.60 -9.01
CA GLY A 416 20.07 -22.67 -9.05
C GLY A 416 19.99 -23.71 -7.93
N THR A 417 19.23 -23.47 -6.87
CA THR A 417 19.10 -24.42 -5.74
C THR A 417 17.81 -25.24 -5.84
N SER A 418 17.83 -26.26 -6.71
CA SER A 418 16.73 -27.23 -6.86
C SER A 418 16.44 -28.05 -5.58
N SER A 419 17.34 -28.00 -4.60
CA SER A 419 17.22 -28.66 -3.29
C SER A 419 16.25 -27.97 -2.32
N ILE A 420 16.08 -26.64 -2.41
CA ILE A 420 15.21 -25.88 -1.49
C ILE A 420 13.72 -26.15 -1.77
N MET A 421 13.35 -26.24 -3.05
CA MET A 421 11.97 -26.54 -3.48
C MET A 421 11.48 -27.91 -2.96
N LYS A 422 12.37 -28.93 -2.95
CA LYS A 422 12.05 -30.28 -2.44
C LYS A 422 11.79 -30.31 -0.94
N TYR A 423 12.39 -29.39 -0.17
CA TYR A 423 12.20 -29.31 1.28
C TYR A 423 10.82 -28.75 1.67
N PHE A 424 10.22 -27.93 0.80
CA PHE A 424 8.90 -27.32 1.03
C PHE A 424 7.72 -28.16 0.52
N HIS A 425 7.96 -29.12 -0.38
CA HIS A 425 6.94 -30.00 -0.97
C HIS A 425 6.69 -31.29 -0.16
N GLY A 426 6.88 -31.27 1.15
CA GLY A 426 6.65 -32.43 2.03
C GLY A 426 5.18 -32.88 2.09
N GLN A 427 4.82 -33.79 1.18
CA GLN A 427 3.80 -34.85 1.19
C GLN A 427 2.31 -34.49 1.37
N CYS A 428 1.56 -34.59 0.27
CA CYS A 428 0.17 -35.08 0.23
C CYS A 428 0.17 -36.42 -0.52
N PRO A 429 -0.48 -37.49 -0.03
CA PRO A 429 -0.50 -38.77 -0.71
C PRO A 429 -1.59 -38.74 -1.79
N SER A 430 -1.24 -39.04 -3.04
CA SER A 430 -2.23 -39.47 -4.03
C SER A 430 -1.90 -40.88 -4.48
N SER A 431 -2.76 -41.80 -4.07
CA SER A 431 -2.86 -43.16 -4.58
C SER A 431 -3.69 -43.15 -5.87
N SER A 432 -3.17 -43.67 -6.98
CA SER A 432 -3.71 -44.85 -7.68
C SER A 432 -3.13 -45.06 -9.10
N LYS A 433 -2.51 -46.25 -9.24
CA LYS A 433 -2.56 -47.25 -10.33
C LYS A 433 -2.11 -46.95 -11.78
N GLN A 434 -1.07 -47.71 -12.12
CA GLN A 434 -0.91 -48.66 -13.25
C GLN A 434 -0.61 -48.18 -14.67
N ALA A 435 0.65 -48.44 -15.04
CA ALA A 435 1.12 -49.27 -16.17
C ALA A 435 0.70 -48.92 -17.61
N ARG A 436 1.71 -48.62 -18.43
CA ARG A 436 2.06 -49.39 -19.64
C ARG A 436 3.48 -49.04 -20.08
N ASP A 437 4.36 -50.03 -19.99
CA ASP A 437 5.56 -50.12 -20.82
C ASP A 437 5.12 -50.40 -22.26
N ASP A 438 5.71 -49.70 -23.22
CA ASP A 438 6.09 -50.28 -24.51
C ASP A 438 7.33 -49.54 -25.05
N CYS A 439 8.29 -50.36 -25.44
CA CYS A 439 9.63 -50.03 -25.90
C CYS A 439 9.62 -49.63 -27.40
N VAL A 440 10.62 -48.86 -27.85
CA VAL A 440 11.52 -49.20 -28.98
C VAL A 440 12.27 -47.96 -29.55
N GLN A 441 13.60 -48.03 -29.39
CA GLN A 441 14.74 -47.64 -30.26
C GLN A 441 15.12 -46.18 -30.60
N GLU A 442 16.29 -45.83 -30.06
CA GLU A 442 17.50 -45.25 -30.70
C GLU A 442 17.40 -44.69 -32.14
N ALA A 443 17.94 -43.48 -32.35
CA ALA A 443 19.27 -43.34 -32.99
C ALA A 443 19.74 -41.87 -33.06
N VAL A 444 21.01 -41.72 -32.69
CA VAL A 444 21.91 -40.56 -32.83
C VAL A 444 22.03 -40.10 -34.28
N ARG A 445 22.06 -38.78 -34.55
CA ARG A 445 22.83 -38.22 -35.68
C ARG A 445 23.52 -36.91 -35.33
N LEU A 446 24.82 -36.94 -35.65
CA LEU A 446 25.83 -35.90 -35.61
C LEU A 446 25.59 -34.80 -36.65
N SER A 447 26.05 -33.60 -36.31
CA SER A 447 26.30 -32.48 -37.20
C SER A 447 27.34 -32.81 -38.29
N PRO A 448 27.38 -32.01 -39.37
CA PRO A 448 28.68 -31.61 -39.90
C PRO A 448 28.80 -30.09 -40.08
N SER A 449 30.05 -29.69 -39.89
CA SER A 449 30.67 -28.37 -40.05
C SER A 449 30.70 -27.87 -41.51
N GLY A 450 30.42 -26.56 -41.65
CA GLY A 450 31.22 -25.55 -42.36
C GLY A 450 31.64 -25.76 -43.82
N PHE A 451 31.28 -24.80 -44.67
CA PHE A 451 32.18 -24.24 -45.69
C PHE A 451 31.87 -22.75 -45.93
N SER A 452 32.96 -22.02 -46.19
CA SER A 452 33.18 -20.59 -46.49
C SER A 452 32.42 -20.09 -47.74
N SER A 453 32.34 -18.81 -48.15
CA SER A 453 33.26 -17.66 -48.10
C SER A 453 32.54 -16.39 -48.66
N GLN A 454 33.25 -15.24 -48.58
CA GLN A 454 33.06 -13.96 -49.32
C GLN A 454 32.05 -12.93 -48.77
N THR A 455 32.28 -11.62 -48.75
CA THR A 455 33.42 -10.68 -48.69
C THR A 455 32.78 -9.30 -48.50
N SER A 456 33.41 -8.45 -47.67
CA SER A 456 33.57 -7.00 -47.80
C SER A 456 32.46 -6.13 -48.41
N SER A 457 31.82 -5.30 -47.60
CA SER A 457 31.65 -3.83 -47.76
C SER A 457 31.12 -3.25 -46.46
#